data_AF-L9L918-F1
#
_entry.id   AF-L9L918-F1
#
_cell.length_a   1.000
_cell.length_b   1.000
_cell.length_c   1.000
_cell.angle_alpha   90.00
_cell.angle_beta   90.00
_cell.angle_gamma   90.00
#
_symmetry.space_group_name_H-M   'P 1'
#
loop_
_entity.id
_entity.type
_entity.pdbx_description
1 polymer ?
#
loop_
_entity_poly.entity_id
_entity_poly.type
_entity_poly.pdbx_seq_one_letter_code
_entity_poly.pdbx_strand_id
1 'polypeptide(L)'
;MTEGPLIYATLKQNSQQKFVTKDNIKNKLSANELLLMKEKQKRHKQKVHRNIAEDITEKDSGDAFYWIGLSYSQEREAWLWENGSALSQDLFPLSHTLNPKNCIVYARKNILDEPCGRKNRYICKQQLI
;
A
#
# COMPACT_ATOMS: atom_id res chain seq x y z
N MET A 1 21.66 25.25 28.62
CA MET A 1 22.59 25.52 27.51
C MET A 1 23.66 24.45 27.49
N THR A 2 23.48 23.42 26.67
CA THR A 2 24.55 22.58 26.10
C THR A 2 23.88 21.76 25.00
N GLU A 3 23.84 22.33 23.80
CA GLU A 3 23.37 21.67 22.59
C GLU A 3 24.45 20.69 22.12
N GLY A 4 24.08 19.42 21.99
CA GLY A 4 24.91 18.37 21.40
C GLY A 4 24.54 18.17 19.92
N PRO A 5 25.51 17.96 19.01
CA PRO A 5 25.28 18.08 17.57
C PRO A 5 24.49 16.90 16.98
N LEU A 6 23.45 17.24 16.22
CA LEU A 6 22.72 16.34 15.31
C LEU A 6 23.65 15.92 14.16
N ILE A 7 24.10 14.67 14.18
CA ILE A 7 24.84 14.06 13.06
C ILE A 7 23.82 13.63 12.00
N TYR A 8 23.60 14.48 10.99
CA TYR A 8 22.93 14.11 9.75
C TYR A 8 23.87 13.28 8.88
N ALA A 9 23.63 11.97 8.80
CA ALA A 9 24.30 11.12 7.81
C ALA A 9 23.70 11.39 6.42
N THR A 10 24.52 11.91 5.51
CA THR A 10 24.19 12.06 4.08
C THR A 10 25.15 11.18 3.26
N LEU A 11 24.73 10.82 2.03
CA LEU A 11 25.47 10.13 0.94
C LEU A 11 25.22 8.61 0.88
N LYS A 12 24.95 7.96 -0.26
CA LYS A 12 25.07 8.36 -1.68
C LYS A 12 24.26 7.36 -2.53
N GLN A 13 23.43 7.83 -3.45
CA GLN A 13 22.98 7.02 -4.60
C GLN A 13 24.16 6.85 -5.55
N ASN A 14 24.61 5.62 -5.77
CA ASN A 14 25.43 5.23 -6.92
C ASN A 14 25.31 3.72 -7.12
N SER A 15 24.36 3.30 -7.94
CA SER A 15 24.40 1.97 -8.57
C SER A 15 24.23 2.16 -10.07
N GLN A 16 25.32 2.63 -10.70
CA GLN A 16 25.46 2.57 -12.15
C GLN A 16 25.81 1.15 -12.56
N GLN A 17 25.12 0.69 -13.59
CA GLN A 17 25.13 -0.64 -14.18
C GLN A 17 26.53 -1.16 -14.50
N LYS A 18 26.76 -2.44 -14.22
CA LYS A 18 27.72 -3.28 -14.94
C LYS A 18 26.98 -4.53 -15.40
N PHE A 19 26.59 -4.56 -16.67
CA PHE A 19 26.32 -5.82 -17.35
C PHE A 19 27.28 -5.93 -18.55
N VAL A 20 28.09 -6.98 -18.50
CA VAL A 20 29.14 -7.32 -19.46
C VAL A 20 28.50 -7.75 -20.78
N THR A 21 29.03 -7.25 -21.89
CA THR A 21 28.68 -7.61 -23.27
C THR A 21 29.01 -9.07 -23.58
N LYS A 22 28.08 -9.76 -24.28
CA LYS A 22 28.38 -10.96 -25.08
C LYS A 22 27.61 -10.89 -26.40
N ASP A 23 28.37 -10.88 -27.48
CA ASP A 23 27.95 -10.73 -28.87
C ASP A 23 27.25 -11.96 -29.47
N ASN A 24 26.46 -11.66 -30.52
CA ASN A 24 26.20 -12.45 -31.73
C ASN A 24 25.61 -13.87 -31.63
N ILE A 25 24.27 -13.95 -31.73
CA ILE A 25 23.58 -15.01 -32.51
C ILE A 25 22.45 -14.34 -33.32
N LYS A 26 22.73 -13.94 -34.56
CA LYS A 26 21.69 -13.56 -35.54
C LYS A 26 21.14 -14.84 -36.19
N ASN A 27 20.10 -15.42 -35.59
CA ASN A 27 19.27 -16.39 -36.30
C ASN A 27 18.14 -15.65 -37.02
N LYS A 28 18.19 -15.73 -38.35
CA LYS A 28 17.28 -15.10 -39.32
C LYS A 28 15.95 -15.87 -39.36
N LEU A 29 15.00 -15.50 -38.50
CA LEU A 29 13.61 -15.97 -38.58
C LEU A 29 12.91 -15.32 -39.79
N SER A 30 12.18 -16.12 -40.56
CA SER A 30 11.44 -15.68 -41.74
C SER A 30 10.28 -14.76 -41.34
N ALA A 31 9.96 -13.77 -42.18
CA ALA A 31 8.87 -12.81 -41.94
C ALA A 31 7.51 -13.51 -41.70
N ASN A 32 7.31 -14.70 -42.27
CA ASN A 32 6.10 -15.51 -42.09
C ASN A 32 6.01 -16.14 -40.69
N GLU A 33 7.15 -16.48 -40.08
CA GLU A 33 7.20 -17.00 -38.70
C GLU A 33 6.87 -15.89 -37.70
N LEU A 34 7.33 -14.67 -37.97
CA LEU A 34 7.00 -13.48 -37.19
C LEU A 34 5.50 -13.14 -37.27
N LEU A 35 4.87 -13.33 -38.43
CA LEU A 35 3.42 -13.12 -38.60
C LEU A 35 2.60 -14.13 -37.79
N LEU A 36 3.01 -15.41 -37.85
CA LEU A 36 2.34 -16.49 -37.12
C LEU A 36 2.47 -16.33 -35.59
N MET A 37 3.62 -15.84 -35.11
CA MET A 37 3.82 -15.51 -33.70
C MET A 37 2.96 -14.32 -33.26
N LYS A 38 2.86 -13.26 -34.08
CA LYS A 38 2.00 -12.10 -33.82
C LYS A 38 0.51 -12.47 -33.78
N GLU A 39 0.06 -13.36 -34.66
CA GLU A 39 -1.32 -13.87 -34.66
C GLU A 39 -1.61 -14.76 -33.45
N LYS A 40 -0.67 -15.65 -33.06
CA LYS A 40 -0.77 -16.44 -31.81
C LYS A 40 -0.81 -15.53 -30.57
N GLN A 41 0.02 -14.48 -30.53
CA GLN A 41 0.04 -13.51 -29.44
C GLN A 41 -1.23 -12.66 -29.39
N LYS A 42 -1.80 -12.28 -30.55
CA LYS A 42 -3.10 -11.59 -30.66
C LYS A 42 -4.25 -12.48 -30.16
N ARG A 43 -4.26 -13.78 -30.51
CA ARG A 43 -5.23 -14.75 -29.98
C ARG A 43 -5.08 -14.99 -28.47
N HIS A 44 -3.85 -15.01 -27.94
CA HIS A 44 -3.61 -15.05 -26.49
C HIS A 44 -4.07 -13.76 -25.78
N LYS A 45 -3.81 -12.58 -26.37
CA LYS A 45 -4.22 -11.29 -25.81
C LYS A 45 -5.74 -11.09 -25.84
N GLN A 46 -6.44 -11.68 -26.81
CA GLN A 46 -7.91 -11.60 -26.93
C GLN A 46 -8.65 -12.64 -26.06
N LYS A 47 -7.95 -13.64 -25.51
CA LYS A 47 -8.51 -14.60 -24.54
C LYS A 47 -8.44 -14.11 -23.08
N VAL A 48 -7.84 -12.93 -22.83
CA VAL A 48 -7.68 -12.31 -21.49
C VAL A 48 -8.76 -11.27 -21.20
N HIS A 49 -9.97 -11.45 -21.76
CA HIS A 49 -11.15 -10.69 -21.33
C HIS A 49 -12.38 -11.61 -21.35
N ARG A 50 -12.48 -12.49 -20.36
CA ARG A 50 -13.75 -13.09 -19.94
C ARG A 50 -13.73 -13.25 -18.42
N ASN A 51 -14.66 -12.59 -17.77
CA ASN A 51 -14.75 -12.32 -16.32
C ASN A 51 -14.84 -13.59 -15.46
N ILE A 52 -14.21 -13.54 -14.28
CA ILE A 52 -14.57 -14.09 -12.94
C ILE A 52 -13.38 -13.64 -12.07
N ALA A 53 -13.43 -12.55 -11.30
CA ALA A 53 -14.16 -12.41 -10.05
C ALA A 53 -13.95 -13.62 -9.12
N GLU A 54 -12.70 -13.94 -8.79
CA GLU A 54 -12.32 -14.50 -7.49
C GLU A 54 -10.80 -14.59 -7.38
N ASP A 55 -10.31 -13.92 -6.34
CA ASP A 55 -9.09 -14.27 -5.60
C ASP A 55 -7.72 -13.91 -6.21
N ILE A 56 -6.79 -13.58 -5.32
CA ILE A 56 -5.44 -13.07 -5.57
C ILE A 56 -5.40 -11.59 -6.01
N THR A 57 -5.92 -10.73 -5.14
CA THR A 57 -5.28 -9.42 -4.88
C THR A 57 -4.49 -9.54 -3.58
N GLU A 58 -3.41 -10.32 -3.58
CA GLU A 58 -2.41 -10.21 -2.51
C GLU A 58 -1.01 -10.31 -3.11
N LYS A 59 -0.71 -9.33 -3.97
CA LYS A 59 0.68 -8.89 -4.16
C LYS A 59 0.80 -7.50 -3.54
N ASP A 60 0.63 -7.47 -2.22
CA ASP A 60 0.65 -6.23 -1.47
C ASP A 60 2.10 -5.81 -1.21
N SER A 61 2.63 -5.07 -2.18
CA SER A 61 3.74 -4.13 -1.94
C SER A 61 3.19 -2.75 -1.53
N GLY A 62 1.90 -2.68 -1.18
CA GLY A 62 1.22 -1.55 -0.57
C GLY A 62 1.28 -1.64 0.95
N ASP A 63 1.01 -0.52 1.60
CA ASP A 63 1.05 -0.45 3.06
C ASP A 63 -0.03 -1.30 3.67
N ALA A 64 0.32 -2.12 4.64
CA ALA A 64 -0.66 -2.83 5.43
C ALA A 64 -1.50 -1.81 6.21
N PHE A 65 -2.80 -1.77 5.92
CA PHE A 65 -3.80 -1.01 6.66
C PHE A 65 -4.43 -1.88 7.73
N TYR A 66 -4.49 -1.34 8.94
CA TYR A 66 -5.08 -2.04 10.08
C TYR A 66 -6.24 -1.25 10.65
N TRP A 67 -7.43 -1.83 10.69
CA TRP A 67 -8.53 -1.30 11.49
C TRP A 67 -8.10 -1.17 12.95
N ILE A 68 -8.43 -0.03 13.54
CA ILE A 68 -8.27 0.26 14.96
C ILE A 68 -9.61 0.68 15.54
N GLY A 69 -9.78 0.52 16.85
CA GLY A 69 -11.03 0.82 17.55
C GLY A 69 -11.29 2.31 17.78
N LEU A 70 -11.10 3.15 16.76
CA LEU A 70 -11.39 4.59 16.80
C LEU A 70 -12.58 4.88 15.87
N SER A 71 -13.58 5.59 16.39
CA SER A 71 -14.79 5.97 15.62
C SER A 71 -15.28 7.37 16.01
N TYR A 72 -16.06 7.99 15.12
CA TYR A 72 -16.65 9.30 15.40
C TYR A 72 -17.98 9.13 16.13
N SER A 73 -18.08 9.72 17.32
CA SER A 73 -19.34 9.80 18.06
C SER A 73 -20.10 11.06 17.67
N GLN A 74 -21.29 10.90 17.08
CA GLN A 74 -22.18 12.03 16.76
C GLN A 74 -22.70 12.71 18.03
N GLU A 75 -23.03 11.94 19.07
CA GLU A 75 -23.55 12.47 20.35
C GLU A 75 -22.54 13.35 21.08
N ARG A 76 -21.26 13.02 21.00
CA ARG A 76 -20.16 13.72 21.69
C ARG A 76 -19.35 14.62 20.76
N GLU A 77 -19.71 14.67 19.49
CA GLU A 77 -19.04 15.41 18.42
C GLU A 77 -17.51 15.22 18.41
N ALA A 78 -17.05 13.99 18.65
CA ALA A 78 -15.64 13.70 18.88
C ALA A 78 -15.21 12.29 18.41
N TRP A 79 -13.92 12.15 18.08
CA TRP A 79 -13.28 10.86 17.84
C TRP A 79 -12.97 10.15 19.15
N LEU A 80 -13.56 8.97 19.34
CA LEU A 80 -13.47 8.19 20.56
C LEU A 80 -12.92 6.79 20.28
N TRP A 81 -12.11 6.31 21.20
CA TRP A 81 -11.73 4.91 21.28
C TRP A 81 -12.91 4.07 21.78
N GLU A 82 -12.88 2.75 21.56
CA GLU A 82 -13.90 1.80 22.06
C GLU A 82 -14.17 1.90 23.57
N ASN A 83 -13.20 2.35 24.37
CA ASN A 83 -13.37 2.57 25.81
C ASN A 83 -13.99 3.94 26.16
N GLY A 84 -14.41 4.73 25.17
CA GLY A 84 -14.97 6.07 25.33
C GLY A 84 -13.95 7.19 25.57
N SER A 85 -12.65 6.89 25.60
CA SER A 85 -11.62 7.93 25.73
C SER A 85 -11.43 8.70 24.42
N ALA A 86 -11.17 10.00 24.52
CA ALA A 86 -10.95 10.85 23.35
C ALA A 86 -9.59 10.60 22.69
N LEU A 87 -9.50 10.80 21.38
CA LEU A 87 -8.23 10.81 20.66
C LEU A 87 -7.34 11.96 21.18
N SER A 88 -6.14 11.62 21.65
CA SER A 88 -5.11 12.62 21.96
C SER A 88 -4.33 12.97 20.68
N GLN A 89 -4.53 14.18 20.16
CA GLN A 89 -3.84 14.66 18.96
C GLN A 89 -2.33 14.83 19.16
N ASP A 90 -1.88 15.01 20.40
CA ASP A 90 -0.45 15.08 20.73
C ASP A 90 0.26 13.76 20.45
N LEU A 91 -0.43 12.64 20.68
CA LEU A 91 0.09 11.29 20.41
C LEU A 91 -0.15 10.87 18.95
N PHE A 92 -1.22 11.36 18.34
CA PHE A 92 -1.64 11.02 16.98
C PHE A 92 -1.97 12.28 16.19
N PRO A 93 -0.95 12.97 15.64
CA PRO A 93 -1.18 14.15 14.82
C PRO A 93 -1.94 13.75 13.56
N LEU A 94 -3.15 14.30 13.41
CA LEU A 94 -3.97 14.09 12.22
C LEU A 94 -3.41 14.94 11.08
N SER A 95 -2.95 14.30 10.02
CA SER A 95 -2.41 14.99 8.84
C SER A 95 -3.49 15.56 7.91
N HIS A 96 -4.75 15.15 8.11
CA HIS A 96 -5.91 15.54 7.31
C HIS A 96 -7.20 15.43 8.12
N THR A 97 -8.26 16.06 7.63
CA THR A 97 -9.62 15.93 8.21
C THR A 97 -10.17 14.55 7.89
N LEU A 98 -10.50 13.79 8.93
CA LEU A 98 -11.10 12.47 8.81
C LEU A 98 -12.60 12.58 8.49
N ASN A 99 -13.12 11.68 7.65
CA ASN A 99 -14.55 11.59 7.37
C ASN A 99 -15.30 10.86 8.51
N PRO A 100 -16.25 11.51 9.21
CA PRO A 100 -17.03 10.90 10.29
C PRO A 100 -17.86 9.66 9.91
N LYS A 101 -18.12 9.46 8.61
CA LYS A 101 -18.88 8.30 8.10
C LYS A 101 -17.99 7.09 7.80
N ASN A 102 -16.68 7.28 7.84
CA ASN A 102 -15.70 6.25 7.55
C ASN A 102 -15.13 5.65 8.84
N CYS A 103 -14.52 4.48 8.69
CA CYS A 103 -13.84 3.78 9.76
C CYS A 103 -12.35 4.11 9.71
N ILE A 104 -11.65 3.91 10.83
CA ILE A 104 -10.28 4.38 10.97
C ILE A 104 -9.27 3.26 10.82
N VAL A 105 -8.30 3.48 9.92
CA VAL A 105 -7.14 2.60 9.73
C VAL A 105 -5.86 3.26 10.22
N TYR A 106 -4.94 2.42 10.70
CA TYR A 106 -3.57 2.78 11.01
C TYR A 106 -2.63 2.18 9.97
N ALA A 107 -1.79 3.02 9.37
CA ALA A 107 -0.78 2.62 8.40
C ALA A 107 0.40 3.60 8.40
N ARG A 108 1.63 3.10 8.27
CA ARG A 108 2.86 3.92 8.24
C ARG A 108 2.94 4.99 9.34
N LYS A 109 2.48 4.68 10.56
CA LYS A 109 2.40 5.61 11.71
C LYS A 109 1.42 6.77 11.55
N ASN A 110 0.50 6.68 10.61
CA ASN A 110 -0.57 7.64 10.40
C ASN A 110 -1.93 7.02 10.68
N ILE A 111 -2.86 7.89 11.05
CA ILE A 111 -4.29 7.59 11.12
C ILE A 111 -4.93 8.10 9.83
N LEU A 112 -5.71 7.25 9.16
CA LEU A 112 -6.44 7.57 7.95
C LEU A 112 -7.88 7.05 8.08
N ASP A 113 -8.80 7.58 7.27
CA ASP A 113 -10.16 7.05 7.16
C ASP A 113 -10.37 6.25 5.87
N GLU A 114 -11.12 5.15 5.97
CA GLU A 114 -11.49 4.27 4.87
C GLU A 114 -12.97 3.87 4.99
N PRO A 115 -13.69 3.60 3.87
CA PRO A 115 -15.05 3.11 3.94
C PRO A 115 -15.14 1.82 4.77
N CYS A 116 -16.04 1.79 5.76
CA CYS A 116 -16.16 0.68 6.72
C CYS A 116 -16.41 -0.69 6.07
N GLY A 117 -16.95 -0.75 4.85
CA GLY A 117 -17.17 -1.99 4.10
C GLY A 117 -15.90 -2.61 3.52
N ARG A 118 -14.73 -1.98 3.65
CA ARG A 118 -13.44 -2.53 3.20
C ARG A 118 -12.98 -3.67 4.10
N LYS A 119 -12.35 -4.68 3.49
CA LYS A 119 -11.67 -5.74 4.23
C LYS A 119 -10.25 -5.28 4.55
N ASN A 120 -9.97 -5.03 5.82
CA ASN A 120 -8.62 -4.78 6.33
C ASN A 120 -8.33 -5.70 7.51
N ARG A 121 -7.05 -5.93 7.81
CA ARG A 121 -6.62 -6.58 9.05
C ARG A 121 -6.96 -5.66 10.23
N TYR A 122 -6.99 -6.17 11.45
CA TYR A 122 -7.29 -5.36 12.64
C TYR A 122 -6.27 -5.59 13.75
N ILE A 123 -6.08 -4.58 14.60
CA ILE A 123 -5.21 -4.67 15.78
C ILE A 123 -6.09 -4.68 17.03
N CYS A 124 -5.91 -5.68 17.89
CA CYS A 124 -6.58 -5.78 19.17
C CYS A 124 -5.66 -5.32 20.31
N LYS A 125 -6.26 -4.76 21.36
CA LYS A 125 -5.59 -4.45 22.63
C LYS A 125 -6.14 -5.38 23.71
N GLN A 126 -5.26 -6.07 24.43
CA GLN A 126 -5.59 -6.80 25.65
C GLN A 126 -4.93 -6.11 26.84
N GLN A 127 -5.68 -5.89 27.92
CA GLN A 127 -5.10 -5.46 29.18
C GLN A 127 -4.64 -6.70 29.95
N LEU A 128 -3.37 -6.72 30.37
CA LEU A 128 -2.89 -7.70 31.33
C LEU A 128 -3.31 -7.20 32.72
N ILE A 129 -4.09 -8.04 33.42
CA ILE A 129 -4.55 -7.81 34.80
C ILE A 129 -3.48 -8.35 35.75
#